data_AF-A3C274-F1
#
_entry.id   AF-A3C274-F1
#
_cell.length_a   1.000
_cell.length_b   1.000
_cell.length_c   1.000
_cell.angle_alpha   90.00
_cell.angle_beta   90.00
_cell.angle_gamma   90.00
#
_symmetry.space_group_name_H-M   'P 1'
#
loop_
_entity.id
_entity.type
_entity.pdbx_description
1 polymer ?
#
loop_
_entity_poly.entity_id
_entity_poly.type
_entity_poly.pdbx_seq_one_letter_code
_entity_poly.pdbx_strand_id
1 'polypeptide(L)'
;MAPAHADGKDWFSALPDDIVLHIMTFLTTRQAVRTFLDKVLKLRDPAASIRTFCFKFYRLTRIEASSDFCQNLRSLSAAKNLTCHFYYDGKKLTIENNLQRYPKFINLVSLTLGQWCLDANFYGLIVFLRNSPILEKLNLELEKHRWGKTSQRMIGELEERSFTCEHLTSVKVKCLADDPLVNGVVNFFVKMGLNSAQVHIEHWSQPALG
;
A
#
# COMPACT_ATOMS: atom_id res chain seq x y z
N MET A 1 -13.61 -50.67 9.49
CA MET A 1 -13.83 -49.26 9.12
C MET A 1 -12.98 -48.40 10.03
N ALA A 2 -11.83 -47.91 9.54
CA ALA A 2 -11.06 -46.90 10.25
C ALA A 2 -11.67 -45.51 9.95
N PRO A 3 -11.77 -44.58 10.92
CA PRO A 3 -12.28 -43.26 10.64
C PRO A 3 -11.22 -42.49 9.84
N ALA A 4 -11.66 -41.90 8.73
CA ALA A 4 -10.87 -40.92 8.00
C ALA A 4 -10.75 -39.67 8.88
N HIS A 5 -9.63 -39.52 9.58
CA HIS A 5 -9.20 -38.22 10.07
C HIS A 5 -8.90 -37.36 8.85
N ALA A 6 -9.87 -36.52 8.47
CA ALA A 6 -9.61 -35.33 7.68
C ALA A 6 -8.76 -34.39 8.54
N ASP A 7 -7.47 -34.69 8.63
CA ASP A 7 -6.47 -33.75 9.11
C ASP A 7 -6.36 -32.68 8.03
N GLY A 8 -7.29 -31.72 8.09
CA GLY A 8 -7.27 -30.49 7.32
C GLY A 8 -6.10 -29.64 7.80
N LYS A 9 -4.89 -30.14 7.55
CA LYS A 9 -3.65 -29.55 8.01
C LYS A 9 -3.58 -28.18 7.39
N ASP A 10 -3.64 -27.17 8.25
CA ASP A 10 -3.56 -25.77 7.90
C ASP A 10 -2.18 -25.45 7.33
N TRP A 11 -2.01 -25.75 6.05
CA TRP A 11 -0.76 -25.53 5.33
C TRP A 11 -0.56 -24.04 5.01
N PHE A 12 -1.61 -23.23 5.11
CA PHE A 12 -1.52 -21.78 4.88
C PHE A 12 -0.77 -21.06 6.01
N SER A 13 -0.91 -21.50 7.26
CA SER A 13 -0.10 -20.95 8.35
C SER A 13 1.39 -21.26 8.22
N ALA A 14 1.75 -22.36 7.55
CA ALA A 14 3.14 -22.74 7.29
C ALA A 14 3.80 -21.98 6.12
N LEU A 15 3.04 -21.22 5.31
CA LEU A 15 3.60 -20.49 4.17
C LEU A 15 4.41 -19.27 4.63
N PRO A 16 5.66 -19.12 4.15
CA PRO A 16 6.43 -17.89 4.30
C PRO A 16 5.74 -16.66 3.68
N ASP A 17 6.00 -15.48 4.24
CA ASP A 17 5.38 -14.20 3.84
C ASP A 17 5.61 -13.88 2.36
N ASP A 18 6.78 -14.22 1.83
CA ASP A 18 7.15 -14.04 0.43
C ASP A 18 6.32 -14.92 -0.52
N ILE A 19 5.91 -16.11 -0.08
CA ILE A 19 5.06 -17.02 -0.87
C ILE A 19 3.60 -16.54 -0.86
N VAL A 20 3.09 -16.11 0.29
CA VAL A 20 1.76 -15.48 0.39
C VAL A 20 1.70 -14.25 -0.51
N LEU A 21 2.75 -13.42 -0.47
CA LEU A 21 2.91 -12.27 -1.34
C LEU A 21 2.94 -12.67 -2.82
N HIS A 22 3.72 -13.68 -3.18
CA HIS A 22 3.81 -14.16 -4.55
C HIS A 22 2.44 -14.58 -5.08
N ILE A 23 1.68 -15.39 -4.33
CA ILE A 23 0.33 -15.84 -4.71
C ILE A 23 -0.60 -14.64 -4.97
N MET A 24 -0.55 -13.61 -4.12
CA MET A 24 -1.38 -12.41 -4.26
C MET A 24 -1.12 -11.64 -5.56
N THR A 25 0.08 -11.73 -6.14
CA THR A 25 0.37 -11.11 -7.44
C THR A 25 -0.31 -11.81 -8.62
N PHE A 26 -0.74 -13.08 -8.46
CA PHE A 26 -1.45 -13.85 -9.49
C PHE A 26 -2.98 -13.80 -9.34
N LEU A 27 -3.49 -13.30 -8.22
CA LEU A 27 -4.93 -13.18 -8.01
C LEU A 27 -5.46 -11.96 -8.79
N THR A 28 -6.04 -12.23 -9.95
CA THR A 28 -6.54 -11.19 -10.88
C THR A 28 -7.97 -10.74 -10.58
N THR A 29 -8.71 -11.48 -9.74
CA THR A 29 -10.10 -11.16 -9.42
C THR A 29 -10.28 -10.77 -7.95
N ARG A 30 -11.13 -9.77 -7.73
CA ARG A 30 -11.50 -9.26 -6.40
C ARG A 30 -11.97 -10.36 -5.44
N GLN A 31 -12.79 -11.28 -5.94
CA GLN A 31 -13.33 -12.36 -5.14
C GLN A 31 -12.22 -13.34 -4.71
N ALA A 32 -11.28 -13.64 -5.60
CA ALA A 32 -10.16 -14.53 -5.27
C ALA A 32 -9.22 -13.89 -4.23
N VAL A 33 -8.88 -12.61 -4.40
CA VAL A 33 -8.09 -11.84 -3.42
C VAL A 33 -8.75 -11.85 -2.04
N ARG A 34 -10.05 -11.54 -1.96
CA ARG A 34 -10.79 -11.53 -0.69
C ARG A 34 -10.84 -12.90 -0.04
N THR A 35 -11.21 -13.91 -0.81
CA THR A 35 -11.35 -15.28 -0.30
C THR A 35 -10.01 -15.80 0.20
N PHE A 36 -8.92 -15.47 -0.49
CA PHE A 36 -7.58 -15.81 -0.07
C PHE A 36 -7.19 -15.09 1.23
N LEU A 37 -7.40 -13.77 1.33
CA LEU A 37 -7.08 -13.02 2.54
C LEU A 37 -7.92 -13.46 3.73
N ASP A 38 -9.22 -13.64 3.56
CA ASP A 38 -10.11 -14.09 4.62
C ASP A 38 -9.68 -15.49 5.13
N LYS A 39 -9.29 -16.40 4.23
CA LYS A 39 -8.73 -17.71 4.61
C LYS A 39 -7.38 -17.59 5.31
N VAL A 40 -6.45 -16.81 4.77
CA VAL A 40 -5.12 -16.61 5.38
C VAL A 40 -5.23 -15.96 6.76
N LEU A 41 -6.09 -14.96 6.92
CA LEU A 41 -6.34 -14.28 8.19
C LEU A 41 -7.06 -15.17 9.21
N LYS A 42 -7.99 -16.02 8.77
CA LYS A 42 -8.72 -16.94 9.67
C LYS A 42 -7.90 -18.14 10.12
N LEU A 43 -7.04 -18.64 9.23
CA LEU A 43 -6.27 -19.85 9.48
C LEU A 43 -4.98 -19.57 10.25
N ARG A 44 -4.41 -18.36 10.10
CA ARG A 44 -3.16 -18.04 10.76
C ARG A 44 -3.39 -17.68 12.24
N ASP A 45 -2.58 -18.28 13.11
CA ASP A 45 -2.57 -18.01 14.55
C ASP A 45 -2.44 -16.48 14.81
N PRO A 46 -3.37 -15.86 15.57
CA PRO A 46 -3.29 -14.44 15.94
C PRO A 46 -1.97 -14.02 16.62
N ALA A 47 -1.30 -14.96 17.28
CA ALA A 47 0.01 -14.80 17.90
C ALA A 47 1.17 -15.02 16.92
N ALA A 48 0.96 -15.77 15.83
CA ALA A 48 1.90 -15.86 14.71
C ALA A 48 1.85 -14.56 13.91
N SER A 49 2.75 -13.64 14.26
CA SER A 49 2.79 -12.23 13.85
C SER A 49 3.11 -11.98 12.37
N ILE A 50 2.51 -12.72 11.43
CA ILE A 50 2.60 -12.35 10.02
C ILE A 50 1.56 -11.28 9.78
N ARG A 51 2.04 -10.04 9.87
CA ARG A 51 1.24 -8.84 9.66
C ARG A 51 1.85 -7.96 8.58
N THR A 52 2.69 -8.55 7.72
CA THR A 52 3.21 -7.91 6.52
C THR A 52 2.38 -8.33 5.33
N PHE A 53 1.69 -7.35 4.75
CA PHE A 53 0.85 -7.54 3.57
C PHE A 53 1.47 -6.76 2.43
N CYS A 54 1.71 -7.39 1.29
CA CYS A 54 2.09 -6.66 0.09
C CYS A 54 1.05 -6.89 -1.01
N PHE A 55 0.55 -5.77 -1.52
CA PHE A 55 -0.52 -5.67 -2.50
C PHE A 55 0.03 -4.97 -3.71
N LYS A 56 0.17 -5.71 -4.80
CA LYS A 56 0.58 -5.19 -6.09
C LYS A 56 -0.58 -5.34 -7.05
N PHE A 57 -1.26 -4.24 -7.38
CA PHE A 57 -2.27 -4.23 -8.42
C PHE A 57 -1.57 -4.20 -9.77
N TYR A 58 -1.64 -5.29 -10.53
CA TYR A 58 -0.97 -5.41 -11.83
C TYR A 58 -1.88 -5.23 -13.04
N ARG A 59 -3.21 -5.32 -12.89
CA ARG A 59 -4.15 -5.08 -13.98
C ARG A 59 -5.54 -4.79 -13.43
N LEU A 60 -5.91 -3.52 -13.45
CA LEU A 60 -7.25 -3.08 -13.08
C LEU A 60 -8.00 -2.70 -14.34
N THR A 61 -8.36 -3.71 -15.13
CA THR A 61 -9.18 -3.50 -16.33
C THR A 61 -10.65 -3.20 -15.99
N ARG A 62 -11.04 -3.26 -14.70
CA ARG A 62 -12.44 -3.16 -14.23
C ARG A 62 -12.64 -2.51 -12.83
N ILE A 63 -11.74 -1.67 -12.31
CA ILE A 63 -12.18 -0.77 -11.22
C ILE A 63 -12.92 0.39 -11.88
N GLU A 64 -14.21 0.17 -12.14
CA GLU A 64 -15.10 1.24 -12.62
C GLU A 64 -15.58 2.13 -11.46
N ALA A 65 -15.28 1.82 -10.19
CA ALA A 65 -15.75 2.60 -9.04
C ALA A 65 -14.79 2.63 -7.84
N SER A 66 -14.71 3.81 -7.19
CA SER A 66 -14.01 4.08 -5.93
C SER A 66 -14.37 3.10 -4.79
N SER A 67 -15.57 2.54 -4.84
CA SER A 67 -16.13 1.61 -3.87
C SER A 67 -15.35 0.30 -3.79
N ASP A 68 -14.74 -0.13 -4.90
CA ASP A 68 -13.96 -1.36 -4.95
C ASP A 68 -12.59 -1.20 -4.30
N PHE A 69 -11.98 -0.02 -4.46
CA PHE A 69 -10.75 0.34 -3.78
C PHE A 69 -10.92 0.37 -2.26
N CYS A 70 -11.91 1.13 -1.75
CA CYS A 70 -12.16 1.25 -0.32
C CYS A 70 -12.45 -0.11 0.33
N GLN A 71 -13.25 -0.95 -0.32
CA GLN A 71 -13.56 -2.27 0.23
C GLN A 71 -12.36 -3.22 0.22
N ASN A 72 -11.45 -3.13 -0.75
CA ASN A 72 -10.22 -3.95 -0.76
C ASN A 72 -9.28 -3.55 0.37
N LEU A 73 -9.25 -2.28 0.75
CA LEU A 73 -8.45 -1.84 1.89
C LEU A 73 -8.97 -2.38 3.23
N ARG A 74 -10.28 -2.63 3.37
CA ARG A 74 -10.86 -3.12 4.64
C ARG A 74 -10.28 -4.45 5.09
N SER A 75 -10.04 -5.37 4.17
CA SER A 75 -9.37 -6.65 4.48
C SER A 75 -7.93 -6.48 4.96
N LEU A 76 -7.33 -5.29 4.81
CA LEU A 76 -5.94 -4.99 5.17
C LEU A 76 -5.81 -4.22 6.47
N SER A 77 -6.94 -3.86 7.10
CA SER A 77 -7.00 -3.06 8.32
C SER A 77 -6.23 -3.65 9.50
N ALA A 78 -6.06 -4.98 9.53
CA ALA A 78 -5.31 -5.70 10.56
C ALA A 78 -3.78 -5.70 10.35
N ALA A 79 -3.28 -5.19 9.23
CA ALA A 79 -1.86 -5.16 8.91
C ALA A 79 -1.04 -4.34 9.91
N LYS A 80 0.17 -4.80 10.23
CA LYS A 80 1.22 -4.01 10.90
C LYS A 80 2.18 -3.39 9.90
N ASN A 81 2.48 -4.12 8.84
CA ASN A 81 3.30 -3.65 7.73
C ASN A 81 2.48 -3.81 6.45
N LEU A 82 2.37 -2.74 5.67
CA LEU A 82 1.61 -2.77 4.42
C LEU A 82 2.48 -2.19 3.31
N THR A 83 2.60 -2.92 2.21
CA THR A 83 3.16 -2.41 0.96
C THR A 83 2.06 -2.35 -0.09
N CYS A 84 1.80 -1.18 -0.65
CA CYS A 84 0.76 -0.99 -1.65
C CYS A 84 1.36 -0.36 -2.93
N HIS A 85 1.54 -1.18 -3.95
CA HIS A 85 1.97 -0.73 -5.27
C HIS A 85 0.81 -0.82 -6.26
N PHE A 86 0.64 0.25 -7.02
CA PHE A 86 -0.40 0.38 -8.02
C PHE A 86 0.27 0.63 -9.38
N TYR A 87 0.30 -0.42 -10.20
CA TYR A 87 0.78 -0.35 -11.57
C TYR A 87 -0.44 -0.26 -12.48
N TYR A 88 -0.54 0.83 -13.24
CA TYR A 88 -1.74 1.17 -13.97
C TYR A 88 -1.45 1.37 -15.46
N ASP A 89 -2.26 0.73 -16.31
CA ASP A 89 -2.17 0.77 -17.77
C ASP A 89 -3.58 0.94 -18.41
N GLY A 90 -4.50 1.63 -17.72
CA GLY A 90 -5.93 1.73 -18.11
C GLY A 90 -6.55 3.14 -18.01
N LYS A 91 -7.88 3.23 -17.82
CA LYS A 91 -8.65 4.48 -17.54
C LYS A 91 -8.48 5.02 -16.11
N LYS A 92 -8.07 6.28 -15.90
CA LYS A 92 -7.82 6.86 -14.56
C LYS A 92 -8.83 6.44 -13.46
N LEU A 93 -8.32 6.09 -12.28
CA LEU A 93 -9.13 5.74 -11.10
C LEU A 93 -9.73 7.01 -10.48
N THR A 94 -11.04 7.16 -10.56
CA THR A 94 -11.75 8.26 -9.87
C THR A 94 -12.08 7.82 -8.44
N ILE A 95 -11.56 8.55 -7.46
CA ILE A 95 -11.88 8.33 -6.05
C ILE A 95 -12.96 9.32 -5.60
N GLU A 96 -14.00 8.80 -4.96
CA GLU A 96 -15.01 9.63 -4.28
C GLU A 96 -14.38 10.30 -3.05
N ASN A 97 -14.66 11.58 -2.84
CA ASN A 97 -14.25 12.33 -1.65
C ASN A 97 -15.08 11.92 -0.41
N ASN A 98 -14.97 10.66 0.02
CA ASN A 98 -15.64 10.17 1.22
C ASN A 98 -14.66 9.38 2.09
N LEU A 99 -13.89 10.12 2.88
CA LEU A 99 -12.90 9.60 3.81
C LEU A 99 -13.45 8.58 4.81
N GLN A 100 -14.74 8.68 5.18
CA GLN A 100 -15.38 7.74 6.11
C GLN A 100 -15.50 6.33 5.54
N ARG A 101 -15.38 6.13 4.22
CA ARG A 101 -15.44 4.79 3.62
C ARG A 101 -14.15 4.00 3.81
N TYR A 102 -13.04 4.66 4.12
CA TYR A 102 -11.73 4.03 4.32
C TYR A 102 -11.62 3.38 5.71
N PRO A 103 -11.02 2.19 5.81
CA PRO A 103 -10.80 1.54 7.11
C PRO A 103 -9.77 2.30 7.95
N LYS A 104 -9.91 2.17 9.27
CA LYS A 104 -8.82 2.50 10.20
C LYS A 104 -7.78 1.39 10.21
N PHE A 105 -6.52 1.77 10.05
CA PHE A 105 -5.35 0.91 10.13
C PHE A 105 -4.73 1.03 11.52
N ILE A 106 -5.47 0.61 12.54
CA ILE A 106 -5.12 0.83 13.96
C ILE A 106 -3.82 0.13 14.40
N ASN A 107 -3.38 -0.88 13.65
CA ASN A 107 -2.19 -1.66 13.94
C ASN A 107 -1.00 -1.32 13.03
N LEU A 108 -1.16 -0.42 12.05
CA LEU A 108 -0.17 -0.21 11.01
C LEU A 108 1.00 0.64 11.49
N VAL A 109 2.17 0.01 11.58
CA VAL A 109 3.44 0.57 12.05
C VAL A 109 4.36 0.95 10.89
N SER A 110 4.37 0.17 9.80
CA SER A 110 5.17 0.44 8.61
C SER A 110 4.33 0.43 7.35
N LEU A 111 4.51 1.43 6.49
CA LEU A 111 3.80 1.56 5.24
C LEU A 111 4.79 1.81 4.08
N THR A 112 4.62 1.09 2.98
CA THR A 112 5.32 1.34 1.72
C THR A 112 4.30 1.64 0.63
N LEU A 113 4.44 2.78 -0.06
CA LEU A 113 3.56 3.19 -1.15
C LEU A 113 4.37 3.42 -2.43
N GLY A 114 3.80 3.00 -3.56
CA GLY A 114 4.35 3.36 -4.87
C GLY A 114 4.02 4.80 -5.27
N GLN A 115 4.66 5.31 -6.33
CA GLN A 115 4.49 6.68 -6.86
C GLN A 115 3.02 7.15 -7.04
N TRP A 116 2.09 6.22 -7.26
CA TRP A 116 0.66 6.52 -7.40
C TRP A 116 0.10 7.34 -6.23
N CYS A 117 0.67 7.20 -5.03
CA CYS A 117 0.19 7.92 -3.84
C CYS A 117 0.40 9.44 -3.92
N LEU A 118 1.24 9.91 -4.86
CA LEU A 118 1.51 11.32 -5.13
C LEU A 118 0.49 11.93 -6.11
N ASP A 119 -0.26 11.09 -6.84
CA ASP A 119 -1.30 11.56 -7.77
C ASP A 119 -2.43 12.28 -7.00
N ALA A 120 -3.22 13.09 -7.72
CA ALA A 120 -4.32 13.85 -7.14
C ALA A 120 -3.92 14.71 -5.93
N ASN A 121 -2.73 15.34 -6.00
CA ASN A 121 -2.16 16.17 -4.93
C ASN A 121 -2.04 15.38 -3.61
N PHE A 122 -1.29 14.28 -3.65
CA PHE A 122 -1.00 13.40 -2.52
C PHE A 122 -2.24 12.73 -1.90
N TYR A 123 -3.34 12.57 -2.65
CA TYR A 123 -4.60 12.04 -2.13
C TYR A 123 -4.41 10.69 -1.43
N GLY A 124 -3.79 9.73 -2.13
CA GLY A 124 -3.59 8.38 -1.62
C GLY A 124 -2.73 8.38 -0.35
N LEU A 125 -1.66 9.19 -0.35
CA LEU A 125 -0.79 9.34 0.81
C LEU A 125 -1.56 9.88 2.02
N ILE A 126 -2.32 10.97 1.85
CA ILE A 126 -3.11 11.59 2.93
C ILE A 126 -4.12 10.60 3.52
N VAL A 127 -4.82 9.84 2.68
CA VAL A 127 -5.80 8.84 3.14
C VAL A 127 -5.15 7.79 4.05
N PHE A 128 -3.98 7.28 3.68
CA PHE A 128 -3.28 6.30 4.50
C PHE A 128 -2.77 6.90 5.80
N LEU A 129 -2.11 8.06 5.73
CA LEU A 129 -1.58 8.73 6.91
C LEU A 129 -2.68 9.07 7.93
N ARG A 130 -3.80 9.65 7.48
CA ARG A 130 -4.93 10.01 8.34
C ARG A 130 -5.61 8.80 9.00
N ASN A 131 -5.51 7.62 8.40
CA ASN A 131 -6.14 6.41 8.91
C ASN A 131 -5.20 5.47 9.66
N SER A 132 -3.94 5.85 9.86
CA SER A 132 -2.90 5.03 10.49
C SER A 132 -2.33 5.74 11.72
N PRO A 133 -3.04 5.72 12.86
CA PRO A 133 -2.72 6.57 14.01
C PRO A 133 -1.37 6.26 14.67
N ILE A 134 -0.88 5.02 14.55
CA ILE A 134 0.38 4.56 15.17
C ILE A 134 1.50 4.38 14.15
N LEU A 135 1.38 4.94 12.94
CA LEU A 135 2.36 4.74 11.88
C LEU A 135 3.70 5.36 12.26
N GLU A 136 4.74 4.54 12.28
CA GLU A 136 6.10 4.96 12.64
C GLU A 136 7.01 5.17 11.43
N LYS A 137 6.84 4.34 10.39
CA LYS A 137 7.73 4.28 9.23
C LYS A 137 6.96 4.36 7.93
N LEU A 138 7.36 5.29 7.06
CA LEU A 138 6.85 5.42 5.70
C LEU A 138 7.97 5.25 4.68
N ASN A 139 7.76 4.39 3.69
CA ASN A 139 8.61 4.27 2.51
C ASN A 139 7.82 4.68 1.26
N LEU A 140 8.38 5.56 0.45
CA LEU A 140 7.82 5.97 -0.84
C LEU A 140 8.73 5.46 -1.95
N GLU A 141 8.21 4.57 -2.79
CA GLU A 141 8.95 4.00 -3.93
C GLU A 141 8.50 4.67 -5.22
N LEU A 142 9.29 5.63 -5.70
CA LEU A 142 9.06 6.31 -6.97
C LEU A 142 9.46 5.42 -8.15
N GLU A 143 8.93 5.69 -9.34
CA GLU A 143 9.13 4.81 -10.49
C GLU A 143 10.59 4.78 -10.96
N LYS A 144 11.07 3.59 -11.34
CA LYS A 144 12.41 3.38 -11.89
C LYS A 144 12.55 3.89 -13.33
N HIS A 145 11.44 3.99 -14.06
CA HIS A 145 11.44 4.37 -15.47
C HIS A 145 10.26 5.29 -15.75
N ARG A 146 10.54 6.45 -16.34
CA ARG A 146 9.52 7.41 -16.80
C ARG A 146 9.21 7.14 -18.27
N TRP A 147 8.63 5.98 -18.59
CA TRP A 147 8.17 5.75 -19.96
C TRP A 147 6.87 6.53 -20.19
N GLY A 148 6.93 7.58 -21.02
CA GLY A 148 5.80 8.21 -21.69
C GLY A 148 4.68 8.76 -20.79
N LYS A 149 4.55 10.10 -20.71
CA LYS A 149 3.46 10.87 -20.06
C LYS A 149 2.91 10.23 -18.78
N THR A 150 3.39 10.70 -17.64
CA THR A 150 2.83 10.54 -16.28
C THR A 150 1.34 10.89 -16.28
N SER A 151 0.51 9.97 -16.74
CA SER A 151 -0.92 10.13 -16.79
C SER A 151 -1.37 9.88 -15.38
N GLN A 152 -1.77 10.95 -14.66
CA GLN A 152 -2.33 10.85 -13.32
C GLN A 152 -3.20 9.60 -13.21
N ARG A 153 -2.78 8.62 -12.40
CA ARG A 153 -3.48 7.33 -12.30
C ARG A 153 -4.74 7.47 -11.48
N MET A 154 -4.78 8.50 -10.62
CA MET A 154 -5.90 8.85 -9.79
C MET A 154 -6.38 10.27 -10.04
N ILE A 155 -7.70 10.44 -9.97
CA ILE A 155 -8.37 11.73 -9.86
C ILE A 155 -9.12 11.73 -8.54
N GLY A 156 -8.93 12.78 -7.74
CA GLY A 156 -9.60 12.96 -6.46
C GLY A 156 -9.27 14.34 -5.88
N GLU A 157 -10.16 14.84 -5.04
CA GLU A 157 -9.97 16.07 -4.29
C GLU A 157 -10.31 15.80 -2.83
N LEU A 158 -9.53 16.41 -1.93
CA LEU A 158 -9.76 16.36 -0.48
C LEU A 158 -10.07 17.77 0.00
N GLU A 159 -11.28 17.93 0.54
CA GLU A 159 -11.71 19.15 1.22
C GLU A 159 -10.95 19.34 2.55
N GLU A 160 -10.84 18.28 3.35
CA GLU A 160 -10.14 18.29 4.64
C GLU A 160 -8.80 17.55 4.54
N ARG A 161 -7.71 18.34 4.53
CA ARG A 161 -6.32 17.86 4.40
C ARG A 161 -5.51 18.00 5.68
N SER A 162 -6.11 18.51 6.75
CA SER A 162 -5.46 18.64 8.04
C SER A 162 -5.51 17.31 8.79
N PHE A 163 -4.34 16.81 9.19
CA PHE A 163 -4.16 15.64 10.05
C PHE A 163 -2.77 15.70 10.68
N THR A 164 -2.58 14.97 11.78
CA THR A 164 -1.28 14.79 12.43
C THR A 164 -0.79 13.36 12.27
N CYS A 165 0.52 13.18 12.27
CA CYS A 165 1.18 11.87 12.28
C CYS A 165 2.21 11.83 13.41
N GLU A 166 1.71 11.88 14.65
CA GLU A 166 2.54 12.08 15.85
C GLU A 166 3.59 10.99 16.06
N HIS A 167 3.31 9.78 15.60
CA HIS A 167 4.23 8.64 15.72
C HIS A 167 5.17 8.48 14.52
N LEU A 168 4.98 9.24 13.44
CA LEU A 168 5.78 9.09 12.22
C LEU A 168 7.18 9.64 12.46
N THR A 169 8.14 8.74 12.64
CA THR A 169 9.52 9.07 12.99
C THR A 169 10.45 9.05 11.79
N SER A 170 10.11 8.27 10.76
CA SER A 170 10.97 8.08 9.59
C SER A 170 10.17 8.04 8.29
N VAL A 171 10.63 8.84 7.32
CA VAL A 171 10.19 8.82 5.93
C VAL A 171 11.38 8.49 5.05
N LYS A 172 11.27 7.42 4.28
CA LYS A 172 12.25 7.05 3.26
C LYS A 172 11.66 7.28 1.87
N VAL A 173 12.38 7.95 1.00
CA VAL A 173 12.00 8.17 -0.40
C VAL A 173 13.02 7.49 -1.29
N LYS A 174 12.59 6.47 -2.03
CA LYS A 174 13.41 5.77 -3.00
C LYS A 174 13.09 6.23 -4.42
N CYS A 175 14.04 6.86 -5.10
CA CYS A 175 13.78 7.54 -6.36
C CYS A 175 14.95 7.48 -7.35
N LEU A 176 14.76 8.02 -8.55
CA LEU A 176 15.88 8.28 -9.47
C LEU A 176 16.77 9.41 -8.93
N ALA A 177 18.01 9.46 -9.39
CA ALA A 177 18.84 10.66 -9.22
C ALA A 177 18.13 11.84 -9.89
N ASP A 178 18.10 13.00 -9.22
CA ASP A 178 17.46 14.23 -9.69
C ASP A 178 15.96 14.09 -10.02
N ASP A 179 15.24 13.16 -9.37
CA ASP A 179 13.82 13.00 -9.61
C ASP A 179 13.02 14.27 -9.20
N PRO A 180 12.33 14.95 -10.13
CA PRO A 180 11.67 16.23 -9.84
C PRO A 180 10.49 16.14 -8.87
N LEU A 181 9.98 14.94 -8.54
CA LEU A 181 8.91 14.78 -7.56
C LEU A 181 9.43 14.86 -6.11
N VAL A 182 10.72 14.65 -5.90
CA VAL A 182 11.34 14.59 -4.56
C VAL A 182 11.12 15.89 -3.80
N ASN A 183 11.32 17.05 -4.45
CA ASN A 183 11.10 18.34 -3.81
C ASN A 183 9.64 18.52 -3.35
N GLY A 184 8.68 18.04 -4.13
CA GLY A 184 7.27 18.05 -3.75
C GLY A 184 7.00 17.21 -2.52
N VAL A 185 7.59 16.01 -2.45
CA VAL A 185 7.48 15.09 -1.30
C VAL A 185 8.12 15.68 -0.04
N VAL A 186 9.34 16.23 -0.14
CA VAL A 186 10.04 16.85 1.00
C VAL A 186 9.22 18.03 1.53
N ASN A 187 8.77 18.92 0.64
CA ASN A 187 7.94 20.07 1.02
C ASN A 187 6.63 19.65 1.70
N PHE A 188 6.02 18.55 1.27
CA PHE A 188 4.82 18.00 1.90
C PHE A 188 5.07 17.64 3.37
N PHE A 189 6.14 16.89 3.66
CA PHE A 189 6.44 16.48 5.05
C PHE A 189 6.94 17.63 5.92
N VAL A 190 7.70 18.57 5.36
CA VAL A 190 8.11 19.79 6.09
C VAL A 190 6.89 20.60 6.53
N LYS A 191 5.87 20.74 5.67
CA LYS A 191 4.60 21.40 6.04
C LYS A 191 3.82 20.67 7.12
N MET A 192 4.00 19.36 7.24
CA MET A 192 3.42 18.57 8.34
C MET A 192 4.20 18.68 9.66
N GLY A 193 5.34 19.38 9.66
CA GLY A 193 6.18 19.56 10.85
C GLY A 193 7.28 18.52 11.01
N LEU A 194 7.51 17.64 10.03
CA LEU A 194 8.69 16.76 10.05
C LEU A 194 9.94 17.58 9.71
N ASN A 195 11.03 17.30 10.42
CA ASN A 195 12.33 17.89 10.10
C ASN A 195 13.02 17.14 8.96
N SER A 196 14.01 17.77 8.33
CA SER A 196 14.74 17.20 7.19
C SER A 196 15.53 15.93 7.55
N ALA A 197 15.97 15.77 8.80
CA ALA A 197 16.68 14.56 9.24
C ALA A 197 15.77 13.33 9.33
N GLN A 198 14.45 13.51 9.39
CA GLN A 198 13.47 12.42 9.35
C GLN A 198 13.16 11.95 7.93
N VAL A 199 13.56 12.71 6.90
CA VAL A 199 13.29 12.40 5.49
C VAL A 199 14.58 11.96 4.82
N HIS A 200 14.72 10.65 4.60
CA HIS A 200 15.89 10.05 3.97
C HIS A 200 15.62 9.77 2.49
N ILE A 201 16.52 10.23 1.62
CA ILE A 201 16.46 9.98 0.18
C ILE A 201 17.44 8.87 -0.16
N GLU A 202 16.95 7.84 -0.84
CA GLU A 202 17.74 6.75 -1.40
C GLU A 202 17.54 6.69 -2.91
N HIS A 203 18.60 6.36 -3.65
CA HIS A 203 18.51 6.24 -5.09
C HIS A 203 18.33 4.77 -5.53
N TRP A 204 17.57 4.56 -6.59
CA TRP A 204 17.56 3.26 -7.27
C TRP A 204 18.97 2.92 -7.77
N SER A 205 19.43 1.71 -7.48
CA SER A 205 20.67 1.18 -8.06
C SER A 205 20.56 1.20 -9.59
N GLN A 206 21.57 1.75 -10.27
CA GLN A 206 21.64 1.62 -11.72
C GLN A 206 21.75 0.13 -12.08
N PRO A 207 21.02 -0.35 -13.11
CA PRO A 207 21.28 -1.69 -13.62
C PRO A 207 22.73 -1.72 -14.10
N ALA A 208 23.52 -2.67 -13.60
CA ALA A 208 24.84 -2.94 -14.15
C ALA A 208 24.66 -3.26 -15.64
N LEU A 209 25.17 -2.40 -16.51
CA LEU A 209 25.28 -2.69 -17.94
C LEU A 209 26.33 -3.80 -18.06
N GLY A 210 25.87 -5.03 -18.26
CA GLY A 210 26.68 -6.21 -18.58
C GLY A 210 26.26 -6.77 -19.92
#